data_AF-A0A117E2Y5-F1
#
_entry.id   AF-A0A117E2Y5-F1
#
_cell.length_a   1.000
_cell.length_b   1.000
_cell.length_c   1.000
_cell.angle_alpha   90.00
_cell.angle_beta   90.00
_cell.angle_gamma   90.00
#
_symmetry.space_group_name_H-M   'P 1'
#
loop_
_entity.id
_entity.type
_entity.pdbx_description
1 polymer ?
#
loop_
_entity_poly.entity_id
_entity_poly.type
_entity_poly.pdbx_seq_one_letter_code
_entity_poly.pdbx_strand_id
1 'polypeptide(L)'
;MGWKSLFPPPKHFGERRLKLGSQLAKLLDHAKIPYVACGDLMNVHYQEEDSATFLDICFVVPDDRLDAAIRALRVAGLSEDPCTAGCCWARNPTNFYPFPLQWPAKHFHRYLDFYSCNPVGLLRKSQWLWLMPDLPLEFPEPNDPNFILSTDRRLPDWDRDGFGNSFYPIKLLTPARWIESLFSLHIRDLSVVQRFDERWYHHVVKFHARLARLLPPELFHIDLIRQPFRILYIEETDRRNTLNYKHLLMDRLWEEWQEAGSMPDPIYPFNIERYKKDIKENRNVWLYEEWIDEIMSS
;
A
#
# COMPACT_ATOMS: atom_id res chain seq x y z
N MET A 1 43.65 21.53 -0.98
CA MET A 1 42.88 21.74 0.27
C MET A 1 41.47 21.25 0.04
N GLY A 2 41.20 20.00 0.44
CA GLY A 2 39.94 19.33 0.17
C GLY A 2 38.87 19.73 1.17
N TRP A 3 37.72 20.18 0.67
CA TRP A 3 36.52 20.40 1.46
C TRP A 3 36.05 19.06 2.03
N LYS A 4 36.12 18.90 3.36
CA LYS A 4 35.43 17.81 4.05
C LYS A 4 33.96 18.18 4.20
N SER A 5 33.08 17.32 3.69
CA SER A 5 31.64 17.41 3.91
C SER A 5 31.34 17.53 5.41
N LEU A 6 30.54 18.55 5.77
CA LEU A 6 30.06 18.80 7.14
C LEU A 6 28.94 17.86 7.59
N PHE A 7 28.51 16.93 6.72
CA PHE A 7 27.46 15.97 7.04
C PHE A 7 28.02 14.54 7.01
N PRO A 8 27.89 13.78 8.11
CA PRO A 8 28.18 12.36 8.06
C PRO A 8 27.24 11.68 7.04
N PRO A 9 27.68 10.58 6.40
CA PRO A 9 26.80 9.82 5.53
C PRO A 9 25.57 9.33 6.34
N PRO A 10 24.36 9.34 5.75
CA PRO A 10 23.16 8.91 6.44
C PRO A 10 23.31 7.45 6.90
N LYS A 11 22.88 7.18 8.14
CA LYS A 11 22.99 5.85 8.77
C LYS A 11 22.00 4.83 8.18
N HIS A 12 20.97 5.28 7.44
CA HIS A 12 19.91 4.46 6.84
C HIS A 12 19.56 4.93 5.42
N PHE A 13 19.28 3.99 4.51
CA PHE A 13 18.90 4.32 3.13
C PHE A 13 17.49 4.96 3.04
N GLY A 14 16.56 4.60 3.94
CA GLY A 14 15.19 5.13 3.98
C GLY A 14 15.07 6.63 4.29
N GLU A 15 16.01 7.22 5.02
CA GLU A 15 15.96 8.64 5.45
C GLU A 15 15.82 9.60 4.25
N ARG A 16 16.57 9.36 3.16
CA ARG A 16 16.54 10.22 1.97
C ARG A 16 15.19 10.19 1.27
N ARG A 17 14.52 9.03 1.26
CA ARG A 17 13.24 8.85 0.57
C ARG A 17 12.06 9.29 1.42
N LEU A 18 12.11 9.08 2.73
CA LEU A 18 11.16 9.69 3.68
C LEU A 18 11.22 11.21 3.61
N LYS A 19 12.44 11.78 3.55
CA LYS A 19 12.62 13.21 3.33
C LYS A 19 11.96 13.67 2.03
N LEU A 20 12.19 12.99 0.91
CA LEU A 20 11.56 13.33 -0.36
C LEU A 20 10.03 13.18 -0.30
N GLY A 21 9.52 12.08 0.27
CA GLY A 21 8.09 11.86 0.49
C GLY A 21 7.45 12.99 1.30
N SER A 22 8.11 13.44 2.38
CA SER A 22 7.64 14.56 3.20
C SER A 22 7.63 15.92 2.45
N GLN A 23 8.59 16.15 1.56
CA GLN A 23 8.64 17.35 0.73
C GLN A 23 7.50 17.37 -0.29
N LEU A 24 7.20 16.21 -0.87
CA LEU A 24 6.09 16.04 -1.82
C LEU A 24 4.73 16.13 -1.11
N ALA A 25 4.59 15.56 0.08
CA ALA A 25 3.45 15.75 0.97
C ALA A 25 3.17 17.23 1.21
N LYS A 26 4.20 18.00 1.62
CA LYS A 26 4.09 19.45 1.83
C LYS A 26 3.65 20.20 0.57
N LEU A 27 4.18 19.80 -0.59
CA LEU A 27 3.80 20.37 -1.88
C LEU A 27 2.33 20.11 -2.18
N LEU A 28 1.83 18.89 -1.98
CA LEU A 28 0.43 18.53 -2.22
C LEU A 28 -0.51 19.29 -1.28
N ASP A 29 -0.14 19.46 0.00
CA ASP A 29 -0.90 20.27 0.95
C ASP A 29 -0.96 21.74 0.57
N HIS A 30 0.17 22.34 0.19
CA HIS A 30 0.21 23.71 -0.30
C HIS A 30 -0.63 23.89 -1.57
N ALA A 31 -0.66 22.88 -2.44
CA ALA A 31 -1.48 22.86 -3.65
C ALA A 31 -2.97 22.54 -3.38
N LYS A 32 -3.35 22.30 -2.12
CA LYS A 32 -4.71 21.92 -1.69
C LYS A 32 -5.22 20.66 -2.40
N ILE A 33 -4.37 19.64 -2.44
CA ILE A 33 -4.65 18.35 -3.06
C ILE A 33 -4.78 17.31 -1.95
N PRO A 34 -5.96 16.68 -1.77
CA PRO A 34 -6.10 15.55 -0.85
C PRO A 34 -5.22 14.40 -1.29
N TYR A 35 -4.57 13.73 -0.34
CA TYR A 35 -3.74 12.57 -0.63
C TYR A 35 -3.60 11.68 0.60
N VAL A 36 -3.16 10.45 0.36
CA VAL A 36 -2.49 9.61 1.37
C VAL A 36 -1.29 8.93 0.75
N ALA A 37 -0.29 8.61 1.56
CA ALA A 37 0.81 7.75 1.11
C ALA A 37 0.27 6.39 0.66
N CYS A 38 1.04 5.67 -0.14
CA CYS A 38 0.73 4.31 -0.53
C CYS A 38 2.02 3.53 -0.76
N GLY A 39 1.91 2.20 -0.80
CA GLY A 39 3.04 1.36 -1.12
C GLY A 39 4.17 1.44 -0.14
N ASP A 40 5.40 1.44 -0.64
CA ASP A 40 6.59 1.48 0.19
C ASP A 40 6.67 2.72 1.08
N LEU A 41 6.17 3.88 0.60
CA LEU A 41 6.06 5.07 1.44
C LEU A 41 5.10 4.88 2.62
N MET A 42 4.02 4.12 2.46
CA MET A 42 3.12 3.76 3.57
C MET A 42 3.72 2.65 4.43
N ASN A 43 4.23 1.61 3.78
CA ASN A 43 4.68 0.37 4.40
C ASN A 43 5.83 0.64 5.37
N VAL A 44 6.77 1.54 5.04
CA VAL A 44 7.90 1.89 5.93
C VAL A 44 7.45 2.37 7.32
N HIS A 45 6.23 2.88 7.46
CA HIS A 45 5.65 3.25 8.76
C HIS A 45 5.07 2.07 9.54
N TYR A 46 4.80 0.94 8.89
CA TYR A 46 4.07 -0.20 9.46
C TYR A 46 4.83 -1.54 9.43
N GLN A 47 5.90 -1.67 8.67
CA GLN A 47 6.75 -2.87 8.66
C GLN A 47 8.23 -2.51 8.81
N GLU A 48 9.05 -3.50 9.10
CA GLU A 48 10.51 -3.33 9.19
C GLU A 48 11.11 -2.99 7.81
N GLU A 49 12.11 -2.12 7.78
CA GLU A 49 12.90 -1.79 6.59
C GLU A 49 13.76 -3.01 6.23
N ASP A 50 13.19 -3.94 5.48
CA ASP A 50 13.95 -4.99 4.84
C ASP A 50 14.64 -4.42 3.60
N SER A 51 15.88 -4.83 3.31
CA SER A 51 16.65 -4.32 2.16
C SER A 51 15.97 -4.50 0.79
N ALA A 52 14.87 -5.26 0.75
CA ALA A 52 14.06 -5.56 -0.42
C ALA A 52 12.85 -4.61 -0.62
N THR A 53 12.60 -3.61 0.23
CA THR A 53 11.57 -2.59 -0.08
C THR A 53 12.12 -1.63 -1.13
N PHE A 54 11.65 -1.79 -2.36
CA PHE A 54 12.02 -1.02 -3.54
C PHE A 54 11.36 0.36 -3.50
N LEU A 55 11.77 1.24 -2.57
CA LEU A 55 10.98 2.43 -2.22
C LEU A 55 10.69 3.41 -3.37
N ASP A 56 9.62 3.14 -4.09
CA ASP A 56 8.83 4.04 -4.88
C ASP A 56 8.02 4.95 -3.96
N ILE A 57 7.93 6.23 -4.33
CA ILE A 57 7.23 7.22 -3.53
C ILE A 57 5.85 7.43 -4.15
N CYS A 58 4.86 6.73 -3.61
CA CYS A 58 3.51 6.75 -4.16
C CYS A 58 2.53 7.50 -3.27
N PHE A 59 1.66 8.27 -3.91
CA PHE A 59 0.51 8.93 -3.30
C PHE A 59 -0.76 8.52 -4.02
N VAL A 60 -1.78 8.16 -3.25
CA VAL A 60 -3.15 8.05 -3.78
C VAL A 60 -3.79 9.43 -3.69
N VAL A 61 -4.41 9.86 -4.80
CA VAL A 61 -5.12 11.13 -4.91
C VAL A 61 -6.54 10.90 -5.43
N PRO A 62 -7.52 11.76 -5.09
CA PRO A 62 -8.85 11.69 -5.70
C PRO A 62 -8.77 11.82 -7.22
N ASP A 63 -9.60 11.07 -7.92
CA ASP A 63 -9.61 10.99 -9.38
C ASP A 63 -9.82 12.36 -10.05
N ASP A 64 -10.69 13.20 -9.49
CA ASP A 64 -10.98 14.57 -9.93
C ASP A 64 -9.81 15.55 -9.64
N ARG A 65 -8.85 15.15 -8.80
CA ARG A 65 -7.67 15.94 -8.43
C ARG A 65 -6.39 15.45 -9.05
N LEU A 66 -6.40 14.33 -9.78
CA LEU A 66 -5.22 13.75 -10.41
C LEU A 66 -4.51 14.77 -11.31
N ASP A 67 -5.23 15.47 -12.18
CA ASP A 67 -4.63 16.46 -13.09
C ASP A 67 -4.01 17.65 -12.35
N ALA A 68 -4.60 18.05 -11.21
CA ALA A 68 -4.04 19.09 -10.36
C ALA A 68 -2.73 18.60 -9.71
N ALA A 69 -2.69 17.34 -9.25
CA ALA A 69 -1.49 16.72 -8.69
C ALA A 69 -0.36 16.62 -9.71
N ILE A 70 -0.70 16.20 -10.94
CA ILE A 70 0.24 16.15 -12.08
C ILE A 70 0.84 17.54 -12.32
N ARG A 71 0.00 18.59 -12.38
CA ARG A 71 0.50 19.97 -12.56
C ARG A 71 1.38 20.43 -11.41
N ALA A 72 1.01 20.12 -10.16
CA ALA A 72 1.81 20.51 -9.00
C ALA A 72 3.20 19.86 -9.02
N LEU A 73 3.30 18.56 -9.31
CA LEU A 73 4.58 17.85 -9.41
C LEU A 73 5.43 18.37 -10.59
N ARG A 74 4.81 18.69 -11.72
CA ARG A 74 5.50 19.30 -12.86
C ARG A 74 6.08 20.67 -12.52
N VAL A 75 5.31 21.54 -11.86
CA VAL A 75 5.76 22.88 -11.44
C VAL A 75 6.90 22.78 -10.41
N ALA A 76 6.90 21.74 -9.58
CA ALA A 76 8.00 21.44 -8.67
C ALA A 76 9.25 20.87 -9.36
N GLY A 77 9.25 20.73 -10.70
CA GLY A 77 10.40 20.34 -11.49
C GLY A 77 10.72 18.85 -11.44
N LEU A 78 9.74 18.00 -11.12
CA LEU A 78 9.90 16.56 -11.31
C LEU A 78 9.82 16.24 -12.81
N SER A 79 10.71 15.37 -13.27
CA SER A 79 10.80 15.02 -14.70
C SER A 79 9.75 13.98 -15.08
N GLU A 80 9.23 14.11 -16.31
CA GLU A 80 8.36 13.12 -16.98
C GLU A 80 9.10 12.41 -18.11
N ASP A 81 10.44 12.56 -18.16
CA ASP A 81 11.27 11.90 -19.16
C ASP A 81 11.09 10.37 -19.08
N PRO A 82 11.32 9.65 -20.19
CA PRO A 82 11.17 8.21 -20.20
C PRO A 82 11.97 7.54 -19.07
N CYS A 83 11.35 6.53 -18.47
CA CYS A 83 12.01 5.69 -17.48
C CYS A 83 13.34 5.14 -18.03
N THR A 84 14.42 5.33 -17.27
CA THR A 84 15.69 4.65 -17.52
C THR A 84 15.62 3.21 -17.04
N ALA A 85 16.54 2.35 -17.49
CA ALA A 85 16.54 0.93 -17.15
C ALA A 85 16.57 0.62 -15.63
N GLY A 86 16.97 1.60 -14.79
CA GLY A 86 16.98 1.50 -13.33
C GLY A 86 15.69 1.94 -12.62
N CYS A 87 14.65 2.38 -13.32
CA CYS A 87 13.37 2.76 -12.71
C CYS A 87 12.42 1.57 -12.52
N CYS A 88 11.70 1.51 -11.38
CA CYS A 88 10.73 0.46 -11.07
C CYS A 88 9.58 0.34 -12.08
N TRP A 89 9.26 1.43 -12.79
CA TRP A 89 8.22 1.47 -13.83
C TRP A 89 8.76 1.46 -15.26
N ALA A 90 10.06 1.20 -15.44
CA ALA A 90 10.70 1.15 -16.77
C ALA A 90 10.31 -0.06 -17.61
N ARG A 91 9.87 -1.14 -16.96
CA ARG A 91 9.51 -2.39 -17.61
C ARG A 91 8.12 -2.79 -17.20
N ASN A 92 7.42 -3.46 -18.12
CA ASN A 92 6.13 -4.04 -17.80
C ASN A 92 6.32 -5.04 -16.63
N PRO A 93 5.49 -4.96 -15.58
CA PRO A 93 5.56 -5.79 -14.38
C PRO A 93 5.52 -7.29 -14.66
N THR A 94 5.04 -7.70 -15.83
CA THR A 94 4.86 -9.11 -16.22
C THR A 94 6.15 -9.93 -16.36
N ASN A 95 7.35 -9.34 -16.33
CA ASN A 95 8.55 -10.11 -16.71
C ASN A 95 9.56 -10.41 -15.59
N PHE A 96 9.53 -9.75 -14.42
CA PHE A 96 10.69 -9.85 -13.52
C PHE A 96 10.47 -9.64 -12.01
N TYR A 97 9.26 -9.33 -11.54
CA TYR A 97 9.05 -9.06 -10.11
C TYR A 97 8.08 -10.04 -9.45
N PRO A 98 8.50 -10.74 -8.37
CA PRO A 98 7.61 -11.63 -7.61
C PRO A 98 6.62 -10.87 -6.71
N PHE A 99 6.69 -9.53 -6.69
CA PHE A 99 5.88 -8.65 -5.86
C PHE A 99 4.91 -7.81 -6.71
N PRO A 100 3.67 -7.60 -6.26
CA PRO A 100 2.80 -6.62 -6.88
C PRO A 100 3.30 -5.20 -6.53
N LEU A 101 3.69 -4.44 -7.56
CA LEU A 101 4.17 -3.06 -7.47
C LEU A 101 3.02 -2.08 -7.65
N GLN A 102 3.01 -0.93 -6.96
CA GLN A 102 1.98 0.04 -7.32
C GLN A 102 2.25 0.58 -8.72
N TRP A 103 1.31 0.37 -9.63
CA TRP A 103 1.44 0.85 -11.00
C TRP A 103 0.65 2.15 -11.14
N PRO A 104 1.33 3.30 -11.20
CA PRO A 104 0.68 4.59 -11.10
C PRO A 104 -0.01 5.00 -12.39
N ALA A 105 -1.09 5.75 -12.26
CA ALA A 105 -1.76 6.41 -13.38
C ALA A 105 -0.85 7.45 -14.03
N LYS A 106 0.03 8.07 -13.23
CA LYS A 106 1.12 8.92 -13.70
C LYS A 106 2.32 8.79 -12.79
N HIS A 107 3.52 8.66 -13.35
CA HIS A 107 4.75 8.75 -12.57
C HIS A 107 5.66 9.86 -13.06
N PHE A 108 6.60 10.22 -12.19
CA PHE A 108 7.64 11.20 -12.38
C PHE A 108 8.98 10.69 -11.84
N HIS A 109 10.05 11.39 -12.18
CA HIS A 109 11.41 11.06 -11.78
C HIS A 109 12.09 12.25 -11.10
N ARG A 110 12.76 11.95 -9.98
CA ARG A 110 13.82 12.80 -9.44
C ARG A 110 15.15 12.10 -9.66
N TYR A 111 15.83 12.44 -10.77
CA TYR A 111 17.13 11.88 -11.10
C TYR A 111 18.18 12.24 -10.04
N LEU A 112 18.94 11.22 -9.62
CA LEU A 112 20.11 11.38 -8.75
C LEU A 112 21.39 11.42 -9.60
N ASP A 113 21.43 10.60 -10.65
CA ASP A 113 22.45 10.56 -11.69
C ASP A 113 21.85 9.99 -13.01
N PHE A 114 22.71 9.65 -13.98
CA PHE A 114 22.29 9.13 -15.29
C PHE A 114 21.61 7.74 -15.24
N TYR A 115 21.86 6.94 -14.21
CA TYR A 115 21.38 5.56 -14.12
C TYR A 115 20.32 5.34 -13.03
N SER A 116 20.19 6.29 -12.11
CA SER A 116 19.31 6.18 -10.95
C SER A 116 18.38 7.39 -10.79
N CYS A 117 17.12 7.08 -10.48
CA CYS A 117 16.13 8.08 -10.10
C CYS A 117 15.36 7.61 -8.86
N ASN A 118 14.81 8.56 -8.11
CA ASN A 118 13.74 8.28 -7.16
C ASN A 118 12.41 8.41 -7.92
N PRO A 119 11.70 7.29 -8.13
CA PRO A 119 10.45 7.31 -8.88
C PRO A 119 9.30 7.76 -7.95
N VAL A 120 8.45 8.65 -8.47
CA VAL A 120 7.29 9.22 -7.75
C VAL A 120 6.02 8.89 -8.50
N GLY A 121 5.08 8.18 -7.87
CA GLY A 121 3.84 7.70 -8.48
C GLY A 121 2.59 8.41 -7.95
N LEU A 122 1.66 8.73 -8.84
CA LEU A 122 0.31 9.17 -8.52
C LEU A 122 -0.68 8.05 -8.87
N LEU A 123 -1.40 7.60 -7.85
CA LEU A 123 -2.36 6.51 -7.89
C LEU A 123 -3.78 7.09 -7.81
N ARG A 124 -4.72 6.53 -8.59
CA ARG A 124 -6.14 6.92 -8.52
C ARG A 124 -6.79 6.29 -7.29
N LYS A 125 -7.54 7.09 -6.53
CA LYS A 125 -8.33 6.60 -5.39
C LYS A 125 -9.29 5.49 -5.82
N SER A 126 -10.00 5.67 -6.93
CA SER A 126 -10.95 4.70 -7.48
C SER A 126 -10.36 3.33 -7.79
N GLN A 127 -9.04 3.25 -7.97
CA GLN A 127 -8.36 1.99 -8.30
C GLN A 127 -7.65 1.39 -7.08
N TRP A 128 -7.06 2.23 -6.23
CA TRP A 128 -6.17 1.78 -5.16
C TRP A 128 -6.81 1.74 -3.78
N LEU A 129 -7.79 2.62 -3.52
CA LEU A 129 -8.42 2.79 -2.23
C LEU A 129 -9.95 3.01 -2.41
N TRP A 130 -10.59 2.22 -3.27
CA TRP A 130 -12.00 2.42 -3.65
C TRP A 130 -12.97 2.18 -2.50
N LEU A 131 -12.62 1.30 -1.56
CA LEU A 131 -13.39 1.05 -0.32
C LEU A 131 -13.06 2.02 0.82
N MET A 132 -12.06 2.88 0.66
CA MET A 132 -11.68 3.86 1.69
C MET A 132 -12.53 5.13 1.59
N PRO A 133 -12.74 5.86 2.70
CA PRO A 133 -13.43 7.14 2.67
C PRO A 133 -12.67 8.18 1.83
N ASP A 134 -13.30 9.33 1.63
CA ASP A 134 -12.66 10.46 0.96
C ASP A 134 -11.37 10.87 1.65
N LEU A 135 -10.36 11.16 0.82
CA LEU A 135 -9.03 11.47 1.32
C LEU A 135 -9.04 12.85 1.98
N PRO A 136 -8.34 13.02 3.11
CA PRO A 136 -8.39 14.25 3.86
C PRO A 136 -7.64 15.37 3.13
N LEU A 137 -8.32 16.51 2.95
CA LEU A 137 -7.69 17.72 2.42
C LEU A 137 -6.75 18.33 3.47
N GLU A 138 -7.25 18.49 4.69
CA GLU A 138 -6.49 19.01 5.83
C GLU A 138 -5.82 17.87 6.60
N PHE A 139 -5.09 18.18 7.68
CA PHE A 139 -4.56 17.14 8.55
C PHE A 139 -5.69 16.43 9.31
N PRO A 140 -5.63 15.09 9.43
CA PRO A 140 -6.62 14.35 10.20
C PRO A 140 -6.52 14.72 11.68
N GLU A 141 -7.66 14.71 12.35
CA GLU A 141 -7.73 14.89 13.80
C GLU A 141 -6.98 13.74 14.53
N PRO A 142 -6.45 13.96 15.74
CA PRO A 142 -5.66 12.96 16.46
C PRO A 142 -6.35 11.59 16.64
N ASN A 143 -7.68 11.54 16.65
CA ASN A 143 -8.45 10.29 16.80
C ASN A 143 -9.28 9.96 15.56
N ASP A 144 -8.88 10.44 14.38
CA ASP A 144 -9.52 10.05 13.12
C ASP A 144 -9.43 8.51 12.94
N PRO A 145 -10.56 7.83 12.67
CA PRO A 145 -10.59 6.37 12.60
C PRO A 145 -9.93 5.81 11.33
N ASN A 146 -9.70 6.65 10.31
CA ASN A 146 -9.27 6.22 8.99
C ASN A 146 -7.88 6.72 8.62
N PHE A 147 -7.49 7.89 9.12
CA PHE A 147 -6.25 8.55 8.75
C PHE A 147 -5.41 8.94 9.96
N ILE A 148 -4.11 8.99 9.77
CA ILE A 148 -3.14 9.39 10.80
C ILE A 148 -1.97 10.11 10.13
N LEU A 149 -1.22 10.91 10.89
CA LEU A 149 0.00 11.53 10.41
C LEU A 149 1.21 10.63 10.68
N SER A 150 2.19 10.64 9.77
CA SER A 150 3.49 9.97 9.96
C SER A 150 4.28 10.45 11.18
N THR A 151 3.90 11.60 11.72
CA THR A 151 4.49 12.23 12.92
C THR A 151 3.67 11.97 14.18
N ASP A 152 2.66 11.09 14.13
CA ASP A 152 1.87 10.76 15.30
C ASP A 152 2.73 10.03 16.35
N ARG A 153 2.77 10.60 17.56
CA ARG A 153 3.57 10.09 18.69
C ARG A 153 3.21 8.68 19.15
N ARG A 154 2.05 8.15 18.74
CA ARG A 154 1.62 6.77 19.03
C ARG A 154 2.29 5.76 18.10
N LEU A 155 2.86 6.21 16.98
CA LEU A 155 3.65 5.35 16.10
C LEU A 155 5.00 5.00 16.76
N PRO A 156 5.53 3.79 16.52
CA PRO A 156 6.88 3.44 16.92
C PRO A 156 7.90 4.35 16.22
N ASP A 157 9.08 4.50 16.83
CA ASP A 157 10.21 5.26 16.26
C ASP A 157 9.87 6.74 15.95
N TRP A 158 8.82 7.31 16.55
CA TRP A 158 8.36 8.68 16.25
C TRP A 158 9.42 9.75 16.52
N ASP A 159 10.32 9.50 17.47
CA ASP A 159 11.41 10.38 17.92
C ASP A 159 12.78 9.99 17.35
N ARG A 160 12.83 8.99 16.46
CA ARG A 160 14.08 8.55 15.84
C ARG A 160 14.54 9.56 14.78
N ASP A 161 15.79 10.01 14.91
CA ASP A 161 16.43 10.88 13.91
C ASP A 161 16.33 10.29 12.50
N GLY A 162 15.87 11.11 11.55
CA GLY A 162 15.67 10.69 10.17
C GLY A 162 14.41 9.86 9.93
N PHE A 163 13.48 9.83 10.90
CA PHE A 163 12.17 9.21 10.84
C PHE A 163 11.14 10.06 11.61
N GLY A 164 9.86 9.69 11.53
CA GLY A 164 8.80 10.26 12.36
C GLY A 164 8.79 11.79 12.34
N ASN A 165 9.01 12.41 13.51
CA ASN A 165 8.99 13.85 13.74
C ASN A 165 10.13 14.65 13.05
N SER A 166 11.09 13.98 12.41
CA SER A 166 12.21 14.62 11.70
C SER A 166 11.76 15.34 10.42
N PHE A 167 10.57 15.04 9.91
CA PHE A 167 10.10 15.49 8.60
C PHE A 167 8.70 16.11 8.65
N TYR A 168 8.31 16.73 7.53
CA TYR A 168 6.95 17.24 7.37
C TYR A 168 5.92 16.09 7.45
N PRO A 169 4.78 16.25 8.15
CA PRO A 169 3.78 15.20 8.30
C PRO A 169 3.23 14.66 6.97
N ILE A 170 3.20 13.35 6.83
CA ILE A 170 2.60 12.64 5.70
C ILE A 170 1.28 12.02 6.15
N LYS A 171 0.21 12.19 5.38
CA LYS A 171 -1.09 11.56 5.66
C LYS A 171 -1.04 10.08 5.31
N LEU A 172 -1.33 9.24 6.30
CA LEU A 172 -1.34 7.79 6.23
C LEU A 172 -2.76 7.27 6.48
N LEU A 173 -3.03 6.02 6.09
CA LEU A 173 -4.18 5.27 6.58
C LEU A 173 -3.85 4.80 7.98
N THR A 174 -4.83 4.72 8.88
CA THR A 174 -4.64 4.02 10.17
C THR A 174 -4.25 2.55 9.92
N PRO A 175 -3.56 1.87 10.85
CA PRO A 175 -3.13 0.50 10.65
C PRO A 175 -4.26 -0.45 10.22
N ALA A 176 -5.44 -0.32 10.83
CA ALA A 176 -6.63 -1.10 10.46
C ALA A 176 -7.07 -0.84 9.00
N ARG A 177 -7.19 0.41 8.58
CA ARG A 177 -7.56 0.76 7.19
C ARG A 177 -6.49 0.36 6.18
N TRP A 178 -5.22 0.47 6.55
CA TRP A 178 -4.11 0.01 5.70
C TRP A 178 -4.17 -1.52 5.47
N ILE A 179 -4.37 -2.32 6.52
CA ILE A 179 -4.57 -3.78 6.41
C ILE A 179 -5.76 -4.11 5.50
N GLU A 180 -6.89 -3.45 5.69
CA GLU A 180 -8.08 -3.65 4.86
C GLU A 180 -7.82 -3.31 3.39
N SER A 181 -7.06 -2.23 3.14
CA SER A 181 -6.67 -1.85 1.78
C SER A 181 -5.80 -2.93 1.10
N LEU A 182 -4.87 -3.55 1.83
CA LEU A 182 -4.03 -4.62 1.30
C LEU A 182 -4.83 -5.87 0.96
N PHE A 183 -5.78 -6.27 1.81
CA PHE A 183 -6.68 -7.38 1.50
C PHE A 183 -7.60 -7.06 0.32
N SER A 184 -8.11 -5.83 0.23
CA SER A 184 -8.94 -5.41 -0.90
C SER A 184 -8.17 -5.50 -2.21
N LEU A 185 -6.94 -4.96 -2.25
CA LEU A 185 -6.04 -5.05 -3.41
C LEU A 185 -5.73 -6.50 -3.77
N HIS A 186 -5.54 -7.36 -2.77
CA HIS A 186 -5.33 -8.78 -3.00
C HIS A 186 -6.50 -9.45 -3.68
N ILE A 187 -7.70 -9.25 -3.13
CA ILE A 187 -8.93 -9.81 -3.69
C ILE A 187 -9.09 -9.33 -5.14
N ARG A 188 -8.96 -8.02 -5.41
CA ARG A 188 -9.00 -7.47 -6.77
C ARG A 188 -8.07 -8.20 -7.73
N ASP A 189 -6.85 -8.46 -7.30
CA ASP A 189 -5.80 -9.00 -8.15
C ASP A 189 -5.79 -10.54 -8.25
N LEU A 190 -6.76 -11.25 -7.65
CA LEU A 190 -6.84 -12.71 -7.73
C LEU A 190 -6.96 -13.23 -9.18
N SER A 191 -7.59 -12.46 -10.06
CA SER A 191 -7.80 -12.81 -11.47
C SER A 191 -6.61 -12.49 -12.39
N VAL A 192 -5.52 -11.93 -11.86
CA VAL A 192 -4.34 -11.54 -12.65
C VAL A 192 -3.68 -12.76 -13.28
N VAL A 193 -3.23 -12.63 -14.53
CA VAL A 193 -2.69 -13.75 -15.33
C VAL A 193 -1.46 -14.39 -14.67
N GLN A 194 -0.65 -13.61 -13.96
CA GLN A 194 0.46 -14.13 -13.17
C GLN A 194 0.05 -14.20 -11.71
N ARG A 195 0.35 -15.34 -11.07
CA ARG A 195 0.29 -15.43 -9.61
C ARG A 195 1.46 -14.60 -9.07
N PHE A 196 1.17 -13.59 -8.27
CA PHE A 196 2.21 -12.92 -7.50
C PHE A 196 2.60 -13.85 -6.36
N ASP A 197 3.85 -14.35 -6.39
CA ASP A 197 4.35 -15.33 -5.42
C ASP A 197 4.39 -14.74 -3.99
N GLU A 198 4.62 -13.43 -3.84
CA GLU A 198 4.44 -12.70 -2.59
C GLU A 198 3.16 -11.85 -2.64
N ARG A 199 2.17 -12.25 -1.84
CA ARG A 199 0.82 -11.66 -1.84
C ARG A 199 0.82 -10.34 -1.05
N TRP A 200 -0.07 -9.40 -1.39
CA TRP A 200 -0.20 -8.10 -0.71
C TRP A 200 -0.27 -8.18 0.83
N TYR A 201 -0.74 -9.32 1.38
CA TYR A 201 -0.81 -9.54 2.82
C TYR A 201 0.53 -9.86 3.50
N HIS A 202 1.63 -10.05 2.78
CA HIS A 202 2.97 -10.19 3.39
C HIS A 202 3.26 -9.05 4.37
N HIS A 203 2.91 -7.84 3.96
CA HIS A 203 2.99 -6.65 4.79
C HIS A 203 2.17 -6.77 6.08
N VAL A 204 1.02 -7.45 6.05
CA VAL A 204 0.16 -7.72 7.22
C VAL A 204 0.87 -8.67 8.19
N VAL A 205 1.52 -9.73 7.70
CA VAL A 205 2.29 -10.67 8.52
C VAL A 205 3.48 -9.97 9.19
N LYS A 206 4.23 -9.17 8.41
CA LYS A 206 5.35 -8.37 8.93
C LYS A 206 4.88 -7.36 9.97
N PHE A 207 3.78 -6.65 9.71
CA PHE A 207 3.17 -5.74 10.67
C PHE A 207 2.74 -6.47 11.95
N HIS A 208 2.09 -7.63 11.85
CA HIS A 208 1.65 -8.37 13.02
C HIS A 208 2.82 -8.81 13.90
N ALA A 209 3.87 -9.34 13.27
CA ALA A 209 5.06 -9.80 13.98
C ALA A 209 5.80 -8.65 14.70
N ARG A 210 5.82 -7.45 14.10
CA ARG A 210 6.58 -6.30 14.60
C ARG A 210 5.77 -5.38 15.51
N LEU A 211 4.60 -4.92 15.06
CA LEU A 211 3.93 -3.73 15.61
C LEU A 211 2.61 -3.99 16.29
N ALA A 212 1.87 -5.04 15.93
CA ALA A 212 0.50 -5.25 16.43
C ALA A 212 0.38 -5.23 17.97
N ARG A 213 1.43 -5.64 18.69
CA ARG A 213 1.48 -5.65 20.17
C ARG A 213 2.12 -4.40 20.79
N LEU A 214 2.76 -3.56 19.99
CA LEU A 214 3.46 -2.35 20.44
C LEU A 214 2.58 -1.09 20.35
N LEU A 215 1.62 -1.10 19.44
CA LEU A 215 0.72 0.02 19.25
C LEU A 215 -0.31 0.10 20.38
N PRO A 216 -0.69 1.32 20.80
CA PRO A 216 -1.75 1.49 21.79
C PRO A 216 -3.10 1.03 21.20
N PRO A 217 -4.03 0.49 22.03
CA PRO A 217 -5.30 -0.09 21.54
C PRO A 217 -6.16 0.87 20.72
N GLU A 218 -6.07 2.17 20.99
CA GLU A 218 -6.81 3.20 20.26
C GLU A 218 -6.27 3.40 18.84
N LEU A 219 -5.00 3.06 18.61
CA LEU A 219 -4.37 3.10 17.28
C LEU A 219 -4.48 1.75 16.57
N PHE A 220 -4.34 0.65 17.30
CA PHE A 220 -4.53 -0.68 16.75
C PHE A 220 -5.10 -1.64 17.79
N HIS A 221 -6.28 -2.16 17.48
CA HIS A 221 -6.85 -3.37 18.07
C HIS A 221 -7.48 -4.17 16.95
N ILE A 222 -7.55 -5.49 17.09
CA ILE A 222 -8.15 -6.35 16.06
C ILE A 222 -9.61 -5.97 15.78
N ASP A 223 -10.31 -5.42 16.78
CA ASP A 223 -11.68 -4.97 16.63
C ASP A 223 -11.85 -3.68 15.81
N LEU A 224 -10.75 -2.97 15.55
CA LEU A 224 -10.76 -1.82 14.63
C LEU A 224 -10.80 -2.27 13.16
N ILE A 225 -10.41 -3.51 12.86
CA ILE A 225 -10.54 -4.11 11.54
C ILE A 225 -11.99 -4.53 11.33
N ARG A 226 -12.59 -4.08 10.23
CA ARG A 226 -13.98 -4.35 9.86
C ARG A 226 -14.13 -5.78 9.35
N GLN A 227 -15.32 -6.34 9.51
CA GLN A 227 -15.69 -7.54 8.76
C GLN A 227 -15.82 -7.20 7.27
N PRO A 228 -15.47 -8.13 6.36
CA PRO A 228 -14.92 -9.48 6.61
C PRO A 228 -13.39 -9.52 6.82
N PHE A 229 -12.70 -8.38 6.69
CA PHE A 229 -11.22 -8.32 6.74
C PHE A 229 -10.62 -8.74 8.08
N ARG A 230 -11.38 -8.63 9.18
CA ARG A 230 -10.94 -9.10 10.51
C ARG A 230 -10.67 -10.60 10.49
N ILE A 231 -11.55 -11.37 9.85
CA ILE A 231 -11.37 -12.82 9.69
C ILE A 231 -10.10 -13.08 8.89
N LEU A 232 -9.94 -12.43 7.74
CA LEU A 232 -8.73 -12.58 6.92
C LEU A 232 -7.45 -12.23 7.70
N TYR A 233 -7.48 -11.22 8.56
CA TYR A 233 -6.36 -10.87 9.44
C TYR A 233 -6.04 -11.98 10.44
N ILE A 234 -7.05 -12.56 11.11
CA ILE A 234 -6.86 -13.67 12.05
C ILE A 234 -6.23 -14.87 11.33
N GLU A 235 -6.82 -15.27 10.21
CA GLU A 235 -6.37 -16.39 9.39
C GLU A 235 -4.93 -16.21 8.90
N GLU A 236 -4.56 -14.99 8.47
CA GLU A 236 -3.23 -14.72 7.94
C GLU A 236 -2.16 -14.62 9.03
N THR A 237 -2.54 -14.26 10.26
CA THR A 237 -1.58 -14.06 11.36
C THR A 237 -1.44 -15.28 12.27
N ASP A 238 -2.39 -16.21 12.30
CA ASP A 238 -2.26 -17.49 13.00
C ASP A 238 -1.52 -18.53 12.14
N ARG A 239 -0.23 -18.70 12.41
CA ARG A 239 0.64 -19.69 11.72
C ARG A 239 0.24 -21.15 11.93
N ARG A 240 -0.67 -21.45 12.85
CA ARG A 240 -1.19 -22.82 13.06
C ARG A 240 -2.35 -23.12 12.13
N ASN A 241 -2.88 -22.09 11.45
CA ASN A 241 -4.05 -22.24 10.63
C ASN A 241 -3.67 -22.80 9.25
N THR A 242 -3.95 -24.08 9.06
CA THR A 242 -3.79 -24.79 7.78
C THR A 242 -5.06 -24.72 6.93
N LEU A 243 -6.09 -23.97 7.37
CA LEU A 243 -7.40 -23.97 6.73
C LEU A 243 -7.38 -23.16 5.44
N ASN A 244 -8.07 -23.72 4.45
CA ASN A 244 -8.34 -23.08 3.17
C ASN A 244 -9.47 -22.02 3.26
N TYR A 245 -9.94 -21.73 4.47
CA TYR A 245 -11.07 -20.82 4.70
C TYR A 245 -10.80 -19.41 4.20
N LYS A 246 -9.58 -18.89 4.38
CA LYS A 246 -9.20 -17.58 3.81
C LYS A 246 -9.37 -17.53 2.30
N HIS A 247 -9.05 -18.61 1.60
CA HIS A 247 -9.18 -18.70 0.14
C HIS A 247 -10.65 -18.69 -0.27
N LEU A 248 -11.49 -19.44 0.42
CA LEU A 248 -12.95 -19.45 0.19
C LEU A 248 -13.58 -18.08 0.45
N LEU A 249 -13.19 -17.41 1.53
CA LEU A 249 -13.68 -16.07 1.84
C LEU A 249 -13.24 -15.05 0.80
N MET A 250 -11.98 -15.10 0.36
CA MET A 250 -11.46 -14.24 -0.70
C MET A 250 -12.17 -14.49 -2.04
N ASP A 251 -12.40 -15.75 -2.41
CA ASP A 251 -13.13 -16.13 -3.63
C ASP A 251 -14.57 -15.61 -3.60
N ARG A 252 -15.28 -15.80 -2.48
CA ARG A 252 -16.64 -15.28 -2.29
C ARG A 252 -16.68 -13.75 -2.44
N LEU A 253 -15.79 -13.03 -1.76
CA LEU A 253 -15.75 -11.57 -1.84
C LEU A 253 -15.41 -11.08 -3.24
N TRP A 254 -14.54 -11.79 -3.95
CA TRP A 254 -14.24 -11.49 -5.35
C TRP A 254 -15.48 -11.64 -6.23
N GLU A 255 -16.23 -12.73 -6.11
CA GLU A 255 -17.48 -12.97 -6.84
C GLU A 255 -18.52 -11.89 -6.51
N GLU A 256 -18.78 -11.63 -5.22
CA GLU A 256 -19.74 -10.60 -4.76
C GLU A 256 -19.40 -9.21 -5.30
N TRP A 257 -18.12 -8.81 -5.28
CA TRP A 257 -17.72 -7.48 -5.74
C TRP A 257 -17.75 -7.36 -7.26
N GLN A 258 -17.46 -8.44 -8.00
CA GLN A 258 -17.62 -8.51 -9.45
C GLN A 258 -19.11 -8.40 -9.83
N GLU A 259 -19.98 -9.19 -9.19
CA GLU A 259 -21.43 -9.18 -9.46
C GLU A 259 -22.05 -7.82 -9.15
N ALA A 260 -21.62 -7.17 -8.07
CA ALA A 260 -22.05 -5.83 -7.72
C ALA A 260 -21.50 -4.72 -8.64
N GLY A 261 -20.52 -5.03 -9.51
CA GLY A 261 -19.82 -4.03 -10.32
C GLY A 261 -19.03 -3.00 -9.50
N SER A 262 -18.69 -3.35 -8.25
CA SER A 262 -18.07 -2.44 -7.28
C SER A 262 -16.54 -2.53 -7.26
N MET A 263 -15.98 -3.62 -7.82
CA MET A 263 -14.55 -3.84 -7.90
C MET A 263 -13.97 -3.14 -9.14
N PRO A 264 -12.94 -2.29 -8.99
CA PRO A 264 -12.24 -1.74 -10.13
C PRO A 264 -11.47 -2.83 -10.88
N ASP A 265 -11.25 -2.61 -12.17
CA ASP A 265 -10.40 -3.49 -12.98
C ASP A 265 -8.99 -3.60 -12.36
N PRO A 266 -8.40 -4.81 -12.33
CA PRO A 266 -7.00 -4.98 -11.96
C PRO A 266 -6.09 -4.14 -12.86
N ILE A 267 -5.03 -3.58 -12.27
CA ILE A 267 -4.08 -2.76 -13.03
C ILE A 267 -3.20 -3.61 -13.96
N TYR A 268 -3.08 -4.90 -13.65
CA TYR A 268 -2.29 -5.86 -14.42
C TYR A 268 -3.16 -6.65 -15.38
N PRO A 269 -2.58 -7.21 -16.45
CA PRO A 269 -3.30 -8.14 -17.32
C PRO A 269 -3.99 -9.24 -16.52
N PHE A 270 -5.30 -9.35 -16.68
CA PHE A 270 -6.13 -10.28 -15.92
C PHE A 270 -6.94 -11.18 -16.84
N ASN A 271 -7.34 -12.34 -16.32
CA ASN A 271 -8.18 -13.30 -17.01
C ASN A 271 -9.27 -13.80 -16.06
N ILE A 272 -10.38 -13.06 -16.04
CA ILE A 272 -11.57 -13.34 -15.23
C ILE A 272 -12.09 -14.74 -15.50
N GLU A 273 -12.15 -15.17 -16.78
CA GLU A 273 -12.71 -16.47 -17.14
C GLU A 273 -11.83 -17.65 -16.69
N ARG A 274 -10.49 -17.48 -16.76
CA ARG A 274 -9.57 -18.44 -16.13
C ARG A 274 -9.81 -18.50 -14.63
N TYR A 275 -9.93 -17.36 -13.96
CA TYR A 275 -10.10 -17.34 -12.51
C TYR A 275 -11.43 -17.96 -12.07
N LYS A 276 -12.54 -17.66 -12.76
CA LYS A 276 -13.84 -18.33 -12.52
C LYS A 276 -13.74 -19.85 -12.68
N LYS A 277 -12.99 -20.31 -13.68
CA LYS A 277 -12.71 -21.74 -13.86
C LYS A 277 -11.90 -22.31 -12.69
N ASP A 278 -10.84 -21.61 -12.27
CA ASP A 278 -10.01 -22.00 -11.13
C ASP A 278 -10.82 -22.08 -9.83
N ILE A 279 -11.71 -21.12 -9.55
CA ILE A 279 -12.62 -21.18 -8.40
C ILE A 279 -13.46 -22.45 -8.50
N LYS A 280 -14.14 -22.69 -9.62
CA LYS A 280 -15.02 -23.86 -9.79
C LYS A 280 -14.29 -25.20 -9.60
N GLU A 281 -13.06 -25.30 -10.11
CA GLU A 281 -12.26 -26.53 -10.02
C GLU A 281 -11.67 -26.75 -8.63
N ASN A 282 -11.24 -25.68 -7.94
CA ASN A 282 -10.59 -25.77 -6.64
C ASN A 282 -11.55 -25.64 -5.46
N ARG A 283 -12.79 -25.19 -5.65
CA ARG A 283 -13.81 -25.06 -4.58
C ARG A 283 -13.97 -26.35 -3.78
N ASN A 284 -13.99 -27.49 -4.46
CA ASN A 284 -14.10 -28.81 -3.81
C ASN A 284 -12.83 -29.20 -3.04
N VAL A 285 -11.66 -28.71 -3.44
CA VAL A 285 -10.38 -28.93 -2.72
C VAL A 285 -10.35 -28.12 -1.42
N TRP A 286 -10.93 -26.92 -1.46
CA TRP A 286 -11.01 -26.04 -0.29
C TRP A 286 -12.10 -26.45 0.71
N LEU A 287 -13.17 -27.11 0.25
CA LEU A 287 -14.33 -27.55 1.03
C LEU A 287 -14.18 -28.94 1.69
N TYR A 288 -13.01 -29.56 1.68
CA TYR A 288 -12.81 -30.91 2.24
C TYR A 288 -12.90 -31.01 3.78
N GLU A 289 -13.55 -30.05 4.43
CA GLU A 289 -13.84 -30.06 5.86
C GLU A 289 -15.32 -29.68 6.12
N GLU A 290 -16.08 -30.60 6.71
CA GLU A 290 -17.56 -30.61 6.85
C GLU A 290 -18.16 -29.41 7.61
N TRP A 291 -17.36 -28.52 8.17
CA TRP A 291 -17.74 -27.40 9.04
C TRP A 291 -17.91 -26.05 8.30
N ILE A 292 -17.52 -25.96 7.03
CA ILE A 292 -17.53 -24.69 6.28
C ILE A 292 -18.95 -24.23 5.90
N ASP A 293 -19.86 -25.17 5.64
CA ASP A 293 -21.25 -24.87 5.26
C ASP A 293 -22.04 -24.18 6.40
N GLU A 294 -21.67 -24.43 7.65
CA GLU A 294 -22.33 -23.86 8.84
C GLU A 294 -21.95 -22.38 9.10
N ILE A 295 -20.79 -21.93 8.60
CA ILE A 295 -20.30 -20.55 8.75
C ILE A 295 -20.66 -19.69 7.54
N MET A 296 -20.75 -20.28 6.34
CA MET A 296 -21.11 -19.54 5.12
C MET A 296 -22.60 -19.20 5.03
N SER A 297 -23.41 -19.71 5.97
CA SER A 297 -24.85 -19.51 6.06
C SER A 297 -25.27 -18.52 7.18
N SER A 298 -24.31 -17.90 7.88
CA SER A 298 -24.51 -16.86 8.91
C SER A 298 -24.06 -15.47 8.45
#